data_AF-A0A973XPF1-F1
#
_entry.id   AF-A0A973XPF1-F1
#
_cell.length_a   1.000
_cell.length_b   1.000
_cell.length_c   1.000
_cell.angle_alpha   90.00
_cell.angle_beta   90.00
_cell.angle_gamma   90.00
#
_symmetry.space_group_name_H-M   'P 1'
#
loop_
_entity.id
_entity.type
_entity.pdbx_description
1 polymer ?
#
loop_
_entity_poly.entity_id
_entity_poly.type
_entity_poly.pdbx_seq_one_letter_code
_entity_poly.pdbx_strand_id
1 'polypeptide(L)' 'MPSAFTVRLDDDTVAALDQLAEKTERSRSWLVAKAVEDFVALNAWQIGKIEAGIAAADRGDFASDDEVRRVRTKYATKR' A
#
# COMPACT_ATOMS: atom_id res chain seq x y z
N MET A 1 -17.78 14.14 -8.18
CA MET A 1 -18.62 13.21 -8.94
C MET A 1 -17.77 12.00 -9.32
N PRO A 2 -18.28 10.76 -9.21
CA PRO A 2 -17.53 9.60 -9.67
C PRO A 2 -17.32 9.65 -11.19
N SER A 3 -16.12 9.32 -11.66
CA SER A 3 -15.80 9.20 -13.08
C SER A 3 -15.73 7.72 -13.47
N ALA A 4 -16.34 7.34 -14.59
CA ALA A 4 -16.24 5.99 -15.11
C ALA A 4 -15.02 5.83 -16.03
N PHE A 5 -14.36 4.67 -15.94
CA PHE A 5 -13.33 4.23 -16.87
C PHE A 5 -13.52 2.73 -17.15
N THR A 6 -12.96 2.24 -18.24
CA THR A 6 -13.06 0.82 -18.63
C THR A 6 -11.77 0.10 -18.29
N VAL A 7 -11.89 -1.03 -17.60
CA VAL A 7 -10.78 -1.97 -17.35
C VAL A 7 -10.93 -3.21 -18.23
N ARG A 8 -9.81 -3.77 -18.67
CA ARG A 8 -9.77 -5.06 -19.34
C ARG A 8 -9.25 -6.09 -18.36
N LEU A 9 -9.99 -7.17 -18.20
CA LEU A 9 -9.65 -8.31 -17.35
C LEU A 9 -9.81 -9.57 -18.21
N ASP A 10 -9.01 -10.59 -17.94
CA ASP A 10 -9.21 -11.91 -18.55
C ASP A 10 -10.46 -12.60 -17.99
N ASP A 11 -10.94 -13.60 -18.73
CA ASP A 11 -12.19 -14.30 -18.41
C ASP A 11 -12.13 -15.00 -17.04
N ASP A 12 -10.96 -15.53 -16.66
CA ASP A 12 -10.74 -16.19 -15.37
C ASP A 12 -10.88 -15.19 -14.21
N THR A 13 -10.33 -13.99 -14.35
CA THR A 13 -10.44 -12.91 -13.36
C THR A 13 -11.87 -12.42 -13.24
N VAL A 14 -12.60 -12.29 -14.37
CA VAL A 14 -14.02 -11.93 -14.35
C VAL A 14 -14.84 -12.99 -13.61
N ALA A 15 -14.60 -14.27 -13.89
CA ALA A 15 -15.29 -15.36 -13.20
C ALA A 15 -14.99 -15.38 -11.68
N ALA A 16 -13.75 -15.13 -11.28
CA ALA A 16 -13.38 -15.01 -9.88
C ALA A 16 -14.06 -13.81 -9.20
N LEU A 17 -14.13 -12.66 -9.89
CA LEU A 17 -14.81 -11.46 -9.39
C LEU A 17 -16.31 -11.69 -9.19
N ASP A 18 -16.93 -12.50 -10.06
CA ASP A 18 -18.36 -12.85 -9.98
C ASP A 18 -18.67 -13.68 -8.74
N GLN A 19 -17.86 -14.71 -8.48
CA GLN A 19 -18.00 -15.52 -7.28
C GLN A 19 -17.78 -14.70 -6.01
N LEU A 20 -16.81 -13.76 -6.05
CA LEU A 20 -16.55 -12.87 -4.91
C LEU A 20 -17.72 -11.90 -4.68
N ALA A 21 -18.25 -11.32 -5.74
CA ALA A 21 -19.42 -10.44 -5.69
C ALA A 21 -20.63 -11.12 -5.05
N GLU A 22 -20.92 -12.36 -5.47
CA GLU A 22 -22.01 -13.16 -4.90
C GLU A 22 -21.80 -13.45 -3.42
N LYS A 23 -20.62 -13.95 -3.04
CA LYS A 23 -20.32 -14.33 -1.63
C LYS A 23 -20.24 -13.14 -0.67
N THR A 24 -19.96 -11.94 -1.18
CA THR A 24 -19.82 -10.73 -0.36
C THR A 24 -21.03 -9.81 -0.41
N GLU A 25 -22.05 -10.13 -1.23
CA GLU A 25 -23.20 -9.27 -1.50
C GLU A 25 -22.78 -7.86 -1.94
N ARG A 26 -21.84 -7.80 -2.89
CA ARG A 26 -21.30 -6.56 -3.46
C ARG A 26 -21.32 -6.63 -4.98
N SER A 27 -21.47 -5.46 -5.62
CA SER A 27 -21.37 -5.39 -7.08
C SER A 27 -19.90 -5.49 -7.53
N ARG A 28 -19.67 -5.98 -8.75
CA ARG A 28 -18.34 -5.99 -9.39
C ARG A 28 -17.71 -4.59 -9.36
N SER A 29 -18.49 -3.57 -9.72
CA SER A 29 -18.03 -2.18 -9.73
C SER A 29 -17.61 -1.69 -8.35
N TRP A 30 -18.32 -2.10 -7.29
CA TRP A 30 -17.92 -1.76 -5.92
C TRP A 30 -16.60 -2.43 -5.55
N LEU A 31 -16.44 -3.72 -5.86
CA LEU A 31 -15.20 -4.46 -5.58
C LEU A 31 -14.00 -3.88 -6.33
N VAL A 32 -14.16 -3.57 -7.61
CA VAL A 32 -13.11 -2.96 -8.44
C VAL A 32 -12.76 -1.56 -7.92
N ALA A 33 -13.77 -0.72 -7.63
CA ALA A 33 -13.52 0.60 -7.08
C ALA A 33 -12.76 0.51 -5.75
N LYS A 34 -13.19 -0.38 -4.85
CA LYS A 34 -12.55 -0.59 -3.55
C LYS A 34 -11.10 -1.05 -3.70
N ALA A 35 -10.85 -2.02 -4.59
CA ALA A 35 -9.50 -2.51 -4.85
C ALA A 35 -8.57 -1.41 -5.39
N VAL A 36 -9.09 -0.56 -6.30
CA VAL A 36 -8.34 0.56 -6.85
C VAL A 36 -8.07 1.63 -5.79
N GLU A 37 -9.06 1.97 -4.96
CA GLU A 37 -8.90 2.91 -3.84
C GLU A 37 -7.81 2.44 -2.87
N ASP A 38 -7.87 1.17 -2.45
CA ASP A 38 -6.91 0.61 -1.51
C ASP A 38 -5.50 0.55 -2.10
N PHE A 39 -5.38 0.17 -3.38
CA PHE A 39 -4.11 0.15 -4.09
C PHE A 39 -3.51 1.56 -4.20
N VAL A 40 -4.29 2.55 -4.62
CA VAL A 40 -3.82 3.94 -4.76
C VAL A 40 -3.44 4.52 -3.41
N ALA A 41 -4.24 4.32 -2.36
CA ALA A 41 -3.96 4.83 -1.03
C ALA A 41 -2.65 4.25 -0.46
N LEU A 42 -2.43 2.94 -0.60
CA LEU A 42 -1.21 2.28 -0.16
C LEU A 42 0.02 2.84 -0.88
N ASN A 43 -0.03 2.91 -2.21
CA ASN A 43 1.11 3.35 -3.01
C ASN A 43 1.39 4.85 -2.80
N ALA A 44 0.36 5.70 -2.70
CA ALA A 44 0.54 7.11 -2.42
C ALA A 44 1.21 7.35 -1.05
N TRP A 45 0.80 6.59 -0.03
CA TRP A 45 1.47 6.63 1.28
C TRP A 45 2.93 6.19 1.19
N GLN A 46 3.22 5.09 0.49
CA GLN A 46 4.59 4.59 0.33
C GLN A 46 5.48 5.60 -0.38
N ILE A 47 5.02 6.16 -1.50
CA ILE A 47 5.74 7.17 -2.26
C ILE A 47 6.02 8.39 -1.37
N GLY A 48 5.01 8.91 -0.67
CA GLY A 48 5.19 10.05 0.23
C GLY A 48 6.18 9.76 1.36
N LYS A 49 6.21 8.54 1.90
CA LYS A 49 7.19 8.14 2.91
C LYS A 49 8.61 8.07 2.36
N ILE A 50 8.78 7.57 1.13
CA ILE A 50 10.08 7.50 0.44
C ILE A 50 10.59 8.92 0.16
N GLU A 51 9.77 9.77 -0.44
CA GLU A 51 10.12 11.16 -0.74
C GLU A 51 10.48 11.94 0.53
N ALA A 52 9.70 11.80 1.61
CA ALA A 52 10.01 12.43 2.88
C ALA A 52 11.33 11.91 3.50
N GLY A 53 11.64 10.63 3.32
CA GLY A 53 12.90 10.02 3.76
C GLY A 53 14.10 10.52 2.96
N ILE A 54 13.96 10.64 1.64
CA ILE A 54 14.99 11.22 0.76
C ILE A 54 15.24 12.68 1.17
N ALA A 55 14.19 13.48 1.31
CA ALA A 55 14.31 14.86 1.77
C ALA A 55 14.90 14.99 3.18
N ALA A 56 14.84 13.93 4.02
CA ALA A 56 15.51 13.87 5.32
C ALA A 56 17.00 13.56 5.20
N ALA A 57 17.34 12.61 4.35
CA ALA A 57 18.71 12.30 4.03
C ALA A 57 19.44 13.49 3.42
N ASP A 58 18.81 14.19 2.47
CA ASP A 58 19.39 15.36 1.78
C ASP A 58 19.70 16.53 2.72
N ARG A 59 18.91 16.69 3.79
CA ARG A 59 19.14 17.69 4.85
C ARG A 59 20.04 17.17 5.99
N GLY A 60 20.59 15.97 5.86
CA GLY A 60 21.46 15.35 6.86
C GLY A 60 20.74 14.91 8.14
N ASP A 61 19.41 14.78 8.12
CA ASP A 61 18.59 14.36 9.26
C ASP A 61 18.62 12.83 9.42
N PHE A 62 19.78 12.36 9.88
CA PHE A 62 20.04 10.97 10.23
C PHE A 62 20.14 10.81 11.74
N ALA A 63 19.80 9.60 12.21
CA ALA A 63 20.08 9.21 13.57
C ALA A 63 21.59 9.23 13.85
N SER A 64 21.96 9.66 15.04
CA SER A 64 23.33 9.59 15.55
C SER A 64 23.76 8.14 15.80
N ASP A 65 25.07 7.90 15.84
CA ASP A 65 25.64 6.59 16.13
C ASP A 65 25.12 5.99 17.46
N ASP A 66 24.89 6.83 18.46
CA ASP A 66 24.39 6.41 19.77
C ASP A 66 22.91 5.99 19.73
N GLU A 67 22.09 6.66 18.92
CA GLU A 67 20.70 6.25 18.69
C GLU A 67 20.64 4.92 17.94
N VAL A 68 21.45 4.76 16.89
CA VAL A 68 21.56 3.50 16.14
C VAL A 68 22.01 2.37 17.06
N ARG A 69 23.03 2.60 17.91
CA ARG A 69 23.52 1.63 18.90
C ARG A 69 22.42 1.21 19.87
N ARG A 70 21.65 2.17 20.39
CA ARG A 70 20.55 1.92 21.32
C ARG A 70 19.47 1.03 20.72
N VAL A 71 19.06 1.30 19.47
CA VAL A 71 18.08 0.48 18.76
C VAL A 71 18.61 -0.94 18.55
N ARG A 72 19.85 -1.08 18.08
CA ARG A 72 20.49 -2.39 17.89
C ARG A 72 20.53 -3.21 19.17
N THR A 73 20.92 -2.62 20.30
CA THR A 73 20.95 -3.31 21.59
C THR A 73 19.56 -3.72 22.06
N LYS A 74 18.54 -2.86 21.87
CA LYS A 74 17.16 -3.15 22.27
C LYS A 74 16.58 -4.37 21.56
N TYR A 75 16.90 -4.54 20.27
CA TYR A 75 16.36 -5.62 19.44
C TYR A 75 17.38 -6.73 19.14
N ALA A 76 18.54 -6.71 19.78
CA ALA A 76 19.46 -7.84 19.75
C ALA A 76 18.77 -9.01 20.47
N THR A 77 18.12 -9.88 19.70
CA THR A 77 17.57 -11.13 20.20
C THR A 77 18.70 -11.85 20.93
N LYS A 78 18.57 -12.05 22.24
CA LYS A 78 19.44 -12.97 22.98
C LYS A 78 19.21 -14.35 22.37
N ARG A 79 20.13 -14.78 21.51
CA ARG A 79 20.29 -16.20 21.20
C ARG A 79 20.73 -16.93 22.45
#